data_AF-A0A7W0SDY5-F1
#
_entry.id   AF-A0A7W0SDY5-F1
#
_cell.length_a   1.000
_cell.length_b   1.000
_cell.length_c   1.000
_cell.angle_alpha   90.00
_cell.angle_beta   90.00
_cell.angle_gamma   90.00
#
_symmetry.space_group_name_H-M   'P 1'
#
loop_
_entity.id
_entity.type
_entity.pdbx_description
1 polymer ?
#
loop_
_entity_poly.entity_id
_entity_poly.type
_entity_poly.pdbx_seq_one_letter_code
_entity_poly.pdbx_strand_id
1 'polypeptide(L)'
;MSGFVPHILRRMAIARQWDDHDAGLNNLDKNYLDWNLTQQVFLEYTPTYPLPSISPGIWQKFNYAQADFFVLDCRSQRDNWLEPEGPDKSMLDGNNLGATGQLEWLKSGLLNSIAVWKIVFTSVVTNPTTKQNDGWGAYQTEWNALRSFITTNNIKNVVFIAGDLHLGAIDDGTRAGFPEMCVAAANSTKTSSCATGATGTGGEDDFGQPKYDPFLNWPTCTAAPWPAMSSSRRHQVSSRPS
;
A
#
# COMPACT_ATOMS: atom_id res chain seq x y z
N MET A 1 -4.33 2.28 32.15
CA MET A 1 -4.02 1.55 30.90
C MET A 1 -3.16 2.43 30.01
N SER A 2 -1.85 2.19 29.96
CA SER A 2 -0.98 2.73 28.90
C SER A 2 -1.21 1.87 27.66
N GLY A 3 -1.86 2.42 26.63
CA GLY A 3 -2.25 1.66 25.43
C GLY A 3 -2.21 2.50 24.16
N PHE A 4 -2.60 1.90 23.05
CA PHE A 4 -2.63 2.52 21.71
C PHE A 4 -3.32 3.91 21.70
N VAL A 5 -4.42 4.06 22.45
CA VAL A 5 -5.18 5.32 22.53
C VAL A 5 -4.36 6.49 23.11
N PRO A 6 -3.84 6.44 24.36
CA PRO A 6 -3.07 7.56 24.91
C PRO A 6 -1.67 7.77 24.30
N HIS A 7 -1.10 6.76 23.63
CA HIS A 7 0.25 6.84 23.07
C HIS A 7 0.28 7.22 21.59
N ILE A 8 -0.68 6.75 20.79
CA ILE A 8 -0.74 7.01 19.35
C ILE A 8 -1.91 7.94 19.02
N LEU A 9 -3.16 7.50 19.29
CA LEU A 9 -4.35 8.24 18.85
C LEU A 9 -4.43 9.67 19.38
N ARG A 10 -3.92 9.93 20.60
CA ARG A 10 -3.93 11.28 21.21
C ARG A 10 -2.73 12.15 20.86
N ARG A 11 -1.69 11.59 20.25
CA ARG A 11 -0.40 12.28 20.06
C ARG A 11 -0.01 12.47 18.60
N MET A 12 -0.58 11.66 17.71
CA MET A 12 -0.26 11.65 16.30
C MET A 12 -1.49 11.98 15.47
N ALA A 13 -1.31 12.73 14.39
CA ALA A 13 -2.30 12.81 13.34
C ALA A 13 -2.38 11.44 12.63
N ILE A 14 -3.60 10.98 12.35
CA ILE A 14 -3.84 9.67 11.73
C ILE A 14 -4.76 9.87 10.54
N ALA A 15 -4.26 9.57 9.34
CA ALA A 15 -5.10 9.33 8.19
C ALA A 15 -5.62 7.88 8.27
N ARG A 16 -6.91 7.68 8.02
CA ARG A 16 -7.51 6.35 8.00
C ARG A 16 -7.86 5.93 6.59
N GLN A 17 -7.67 4.65 6.33
CA GLN A 17 -8.09 3.91 5.17
C GLN A 17 -8.83 2.69 5.70
N TRP A 18 -9.95 2.32 5.09
CA TRP A 18 -10.60 1.06 5.41
C TRP A 18 -10.08 -0.06 4.51
N ASP A 19 -10.29 -1.28 4.98
CA ASP A 19 -10.29 -2.47 4.16
C ASP A 19 -11.58 -3.28 4.40
N ASP A 20 -11.64 -4.52 3.92
CA ASP A 20 -12.83 -5.37 4.01
C ASP A 20 -13.28 -5.63 5.46
N HIS A 21 -12.33 -5.81 6.39
CA HIS A 21 -12.61 -6.02 7.81
C HIS A 21 -13.19 -4.82 8.56
N ASP A 22 -13.08 -3.60 8.03
CA ASP A 22 -13.77 -2.43 8.60
C ASP A 22 -15.28 -2.47 8.30
N ALA A 23 -15.66 -3.11 7.20
CA ALA A 23 -17.05 -3.38 6.81
C ALA A 23 -17.56 -4.74 7.32
N GLY A 24 -16.65 -5.62 7.78
CA GLY A 24 -16.99 -6.80 8.59
C GLY A 24 -17.04 -8.14 7.85
N LEU A 25 -16.62 -8.20 6.58
CA LEU A 25 -16.52 -9.44 5.80
C LEU A 25 -15.19 -9.48 5.03
N ASN A 26 -14.87 -10.61 4.41
CA ASN A 26 -13.69 -10.73 3.56
C ASN A 26 -14.01 -10.39 2.11
N ASN A 27 -13.02 -9.84 1.40
CA ASN A 27 -13.02 -9.67 -0.05
C ASN A 27 -14.22 -8.85 -0.58
N LEU A 28 -14.73 -7.89 0.19
CA LEU A 28 -15.92 -7.12 -0.16
C LEU A 28 -15.76 -6.31 -1.45
N ASP A 29 -16.86 -6.14 -2.18
CA ASP A 29 -16.94 -5.34 -3.41
C ASP A 29 -18.10 -4.33 -3.35
N LYS A 30 -18.32 -3.57 -4.42
CA LYS A 30 -19.36 -2.53 -4.50
C LYS A 30 -20.78 -3.02 -4.21
N ASN A 31 -21.06 -4.33 -4.31
CA ASN A 31 -22.38 -4.90 -4.09
C ASN A 31 -22.68 -5.21 -2.62
N TYR A 32 -21.75 -4.95 -1.69
CA TYR A 32 -22.00 -5.10 -0.26
C TYR A 32 -23.11 -4.15 0.22
N LEU A 33 -24.14 -4.72 0.85
CA LEU A 33 -25.38 -4.00 1.16
C LEU A 33 -25.22 -2.95 2.26
N ASP A 34 -24.26 -3.12 3.16
CA ASP A 34 -24.10 -2.27 4.35
C ASP A 34 -23.02 -1.21 4.18
N TRP A 35 -22.61 -0.86 2.95
CA TRP A 35 -21.63 0.21 2.73
C TRP A 35 -22.07 1.56 3.33
N ASN A 36 -23.37 1.89 3.26
CA ASN A 36 -23.90 3.12 3.86
C ASN A 36 -23.75 3.11 5.39
N LEU A 37 -24.01 1.96 6.03
CA LEU A 37 -23.83 1.79 7.47
C LEU A 37 -22.34 1.84 7.83
N THR A 38 -21.49 1.19 7.04
CA THR A 38 -20.03 1.20 7.20
C THR A 38 -19.50 2.63 7.17
N GLN A 39 -19.91 3.44 6.18
CA GLN A 39 -19.48 4.84 6.08
C GLN A 39 -20.01 5.70 7.23
N GLN A 40 -21.24 5.45 7.69
CA GLN A 40 -21.79 6.12 8.87
C GLN A 40 -20.92 5.82 10.11
N VAL A 41 -20.64 4.55 10.39
CA VAL A 41 -19.79 4.13 11.52
C VAL A 41 -18.38 4.71 11.37
N PHE A 42 -17.81 4.70 10.16
CA PHE A 42 -16.53 5.34 9.90
C PHE A 42 -16.53 6.81 10.33
N LEU A 43 -17.56 7.58 9.95
CA LEU A 43 -17.70 8.99 10.31
C LEU A 43 -17.93 9.23 11.81
N GLU A 44 -18.62 8.33 12.50
CA GLU A 44 -18.86 8.42 13.95
C GLU A 44 -17.58 8.23 14.77
N TYR A 45 -16.65 7.38 14.29
CA TYR A 45 -15.43 7.01 15.02
C TYR A 45 -14.14 7.62 14.46
N THR A 46 -14.20 8.29 13.31
CA THR A 46 -13.03 8.83 12.61
C THR A 46 -13.18 10.33 12.36
N PRO A 47 -12.29 11.17 12.93
CA PRO A 47 -12.15 12.53 12.42
C PRO A 47 -11.60 12.45 11.00
N THR A 48 -12.39 12.89 10.02
CA THR A 48 -12.02 12.81 8.60
C THR A 48 -11.96 14.21 7.98
N TYR A 49 -11.15 14.34 6.92
CA TYR A 49 -11.34 15.41 5.95
C TYR A 49 -12.70 15.25 5.25
N PRO A 50 -13.19 16.27 4.54
CA PRO A 50 -14.39 16.13 3.71
C PRO A 50 -14.28 14.91 2.81
N LEU A 51 -15.28 14.02 2.90
CA LEU A 51 -15.36 12.84 2.06
C LEU A 51 -15.62 13.25 0.60
N PRO A 52 -15.30 12.39 -0.38
CA PRO A 52 -15.70 12.60 -1.76
C PRO A 52 -17.23 12.76 -1.86
N SER A 53 -17.69 13.46 -2.89
CA SER A 53 -19.12 13.62 -3.17
C SER A 53 -19.81 12.30 -3.56
N ILE A 54 -19.02 11.28 -3.89
CA ILE A 54 -19.48 9.94 -4.18
C ILE A 54 -19.59 9.14 -2.88
N SER A 55 -20.72 8.46 -2.73
CA SER A 55 -21.05 7.65 -1.56
C SER A 55 -21.45 6.25 -1.99
N PRO A 56 -20.98 5.19 -1.31
CA PRO A 56 -19.89 5.20 -0.33
C PRO A 56 -18.55 5.61 -0.95
N GLY A 57 -17.64 6.15 -0.14
CA GLY A 57 -16.30 6.55 -0.58
C GLY A 57 -15.54 7.31 0.50
N ILE A 58 -14.28 6.93 0.75
CA ILE A 58 -13.42 7.63 1.74
C ILE A 58 -12.04 8.01 1.20
N TRP A 59 -11.82 7.93 -0.11
CA TRP A 59 -10.53 8.31 -0.66
C TRP A 59 -10.26 9.79 -0.40
N GLN A 60 -9.01 10.09 -0.11
CA GLN A 60 -8.60 11.41 0.35
C GLN A 60 -7.17 11.73 -0.04
N LYS A 61 -6.87 13.02 -0.13
CA LYS A 61 -5.52 13.53 -0.38
C LYS A 61 -5.13 14.51 0.71
N PHE A 62 -3.89 14.41 1.16
CA PHE A 62 -3.25 15.45 1.95
C PHE A 62 -1.79 15.59 1.53
N ASN A 63 -1.17 16.69 1.92
CA ASN A 63 0.25 16.93 1.67
C ASN A 63 0.97 17.20 2.99
N TYR A 64 2.20 16.71 3.10
CA TYR A 64 3.06 17.00 4.23
C TYR A 64 4.51 17.10 3.76
N ALA A 65 5.17 18.20 4.13
CA ALA A 65 6.50 18.55 3.63
C ALA A 65 6.58 18.45 2.10
N GLN A 66 7.43 17.57 1.56
CA GLN A 66 7.68 17.43 0.12
C GLN A 66 6.90 16.27 -0.52
N ALA A 67 5.88 15.74 0.15
CA ALA A 67 5.12 14.60 -0.31
C ALA A 67 3.61 14.91 -0.40
N ASP A 68 3.01 14.43 -1.49
CA ASP A 68 1.57 14.26 -1.61
C ASP A 68 1.21 12.81 -1.26
N PHE A 69 0.18 12.65 -0.44
CA PHE A 69 -0.34 11.36 -0.01
C PHE A 69 -1.74 11.15 -0.60
N PHE A 70 -1.91 10.06 -1.33
CA PHE A 70 -3.18 9.63 -1.92
C PHE A 70 -3.64 8.39 -1.17
N VAL A 71 -4.72 8.50 -0.40
CA VAL A 71 -5.30 7.39 0.33
C VAL A 71 -6.49 6.89 -0.47
N LEU A 72 -6.38 5.66 -0.99
CA LEU A 72 -7.39 5.06 -1.84
C LEU A 72 -8.51 4.40 -1.02
N ASP A 73 -9.59 4.09 -1.69
CA ASP A 73 -10.63 3.17 -1.27
C ASP A 73 -10.69 2.04 -2.30
N CYS A 74 -10.15 0.88 -1.94
CA CYS A 74 -10.04 -0.27 -2.83
C CYS A 74 -11.12 -1.31 -2.54
N ARG A 75 -12.28 -0.91 -1.99
CA ARG A 75 -13.37 -1.83 -1.65
C ARG A 75 -14.74 -1.34 -2.11
N SER A 76 -15.10 -0.10 -1.80
CA SER A 76 -16.50 0.33 -1.93
C SER A 76 -16.97 0.52 -3.38
N GLN A 77 -16.03 0.65 -4.32
CA GLN A 77 -16.32 0.88 -5.74
C GLN A 77 -15.81 -0.23 -6.66
N ARG A 78 -15.10 -1.23 -6.15
CA ARG A 78 -14.52 -2.27 -7.00
C ARG A 78 -15.59 -3.24 -7.48
N ASP A 79 -15.37 -3.79 -8.67
CA ASP A 79 -16.14 -4.91 -9.19
C ASP A 79 -15.87 -6.20 -8.42
N ASN A 80 -16.69 -7.22 -8.65
CA ASN A 80 -16.42 -8.52 -8.07
C ASN A 80 -15.19 -9.15 -8.74
N TRP A 81 -14.24 -9.64 -7.95
CA TRP A 81 -12.99 -10.21 -8.47
C TRP A 81 -13.19 -11.44 -9.37
N LEU A 82 -14.33 -12.13 -9.28
CA LEU A 82 -14.72 -13.25 -10.14
C LEU A 82 -15.15 -12.82 -11.55
N GLU A 83 -15.44 -11.54 -11.75
CA GLU A 83 -15.77 -11.04 -13.08
C GLU A 83 -14.56 -11.19 -14.03
N PRO A 84 -14.78 -11.46 -15.33
CA PRO A 84 -13.69 -11.56 -16.29
C PRO A 84 -12.85 -10.28 -16.35
N GLU A 85 -11.53 -10.43 -16.50
CA GLU A 85 -10.67 -9.27 -16.80
C GLU A 85 -11.10 -8.59 -18.10
N GLY A 86 -11.10 -7.27 -18.10
CA GLY A 86 -11.51 -6.47 -19.24
C GLY A 86 -11.53 -4.99 -18.90
N PRO A 87 -11.78 -4.13 -19.90
CA PRO A 87 -11.83 -2.67 -19.71
C PRO A 87 -12.97 -2.22 -18.79
N ASP A 88 -13.99 -3.05 -18.60
CA ASP A 88 -15.17 -2.74 -17.79
C ASP A 88 -15.03 -3.17 -16.32
N LYS A 89 -13.99 -3.94 -15.97
CA LYS A 89 -13.71 -4.41 -14.61
C LYS A 89 -12.67 -3.51 -13.93
N SER A 90 -12.98 -3.06 -12.72
CA SER A 90 -12.24 -1.99 -12.07
C SER A 90 -12.11 -2.17 -10.55
N MET A 91 -10.97 -1.72 -10.00
CA MET A 91 -10.73 -1.62 -8.56
C MET A 91 -11.24 -0.28 -8.01
N LEU A 92 -11.08 0.81 -8.77
CA LEU A 92 -11.35 2.17 -8.29
C LEU A 92 -12.59 2.84 -8.92
N ASP A 93 -13.25 2.22 -9.87
CA ASP A 93 -14.37 2.80 -10.63
C ASP A 93 -15.31 1.75 -11.24
N GLY A 94 -15.61 0.66 -10.53
CA GLY A 94 -16.59 -0.35 -10.98
C GLY A 94 -18.02 0.20 -11.11
N ASN A 95 -18.29 1.38 -10.56
CA ASN A 95 -19.54 2.10 -10.76
C ASN A 95 -19.56 2.96 -12.04
N ASN A 96 -18.46 3.01 -12.81
CA ASN A 96 -18.30 3.75 -14.06
C ASN A 96 -18.67 5.25 -13.90
N LEU A 97 -18.09 5.89 -12.88
CA LEU A 97 -18.33 7.28 -12.52
C LEU A 97 -17.48 8.27 -13.34
N GLY A 98 -16.49 7.76 -14.07
CA GLY A 98 -15.69 8.54 -15.01
C GLY A 98 -14.99 9.72 -14.32
N ALA A 99 -15.20 10.94 -14.82
CA ALA A 99 -14.55 12.14 -14.30
C ALA A 99 -14.86 12.43 -12.81
N THR A 100 -15.91 11.84 -12.25
CA THR A 100 -16.27 11.97 -10.83
C THR A 100 -15.80 10.80 -9.97
N GLY A 101 -15.29 9.74 -10.60
CA GLY A 101 -14.81 8.53 -9.96
C GLY A 101 -13.41 8.66 -9.38
N GLN A 102 -13.07 7.70 -8.53
CA GLN A 102 -11.79 7.69 -7.83
C GLN A 102 -10.60 7.45 -8.77
N LEU A 103 -10.76 6.64 -9.83
CA LEU A 103 -9.69 6.41 -10.80
C LEU A 103 -9.23 7.73 -11.47
N GLU A 104 -10.16 8.53 -11.98
CA GLU A 104 -9.85 9.81 -12.62
C GLU A 104 -9.38 10.86 -11.60
N TRP A 105 -9.91 10.82 -10.37
CA TRP A 105 -9.40 11.61 -9.25
C TRP A 105 -7.91 11.31 -8.97
N LEU A 106 -7.51 10.03 -8.93
CA LEU A 106 -6.13 9.63 -8.69
C LEU A 106 -5.22 10.07 -9.84
N LYS A 107 -5.61 9.79 -11.09
CA LYS A 107 -4.86 10.20 -12.29
C LYS A 107 -4.65 11.72 -12.32
N SER A 108 -5.72 12.48 -12.12
CA SER A 108 -5.66 13.95 -12.09
C SER A 108 -4.82 14.46 -10.94
N GLY A 109 -4.94 13.85 -9.77
CA GLY A 109 -4.16 14.21 -8.59
C GLY A 109 -2.66 13.96 -8.75
N LEU A 110 -2.27 12.84 -9.37
CA LEU A 110 -0.89 12.50 -9.68
C LEU A 110 -0.30 13.43 -10.75
N LEU A 111 -1.05 13.68 -11.83
CA LEU A 111 -0.62 14.53 -12.95
C LEU A 111 -0.37 15.97 -12.51
N ASN A 112 -1.21 16.51 -11.63
CA ASN A 112 -1.12 17.88 -11.15
C ASN A 112 -0.22 18.04 -9.90
N SER A 113 0.33 16.95 -9.37
CA SER A 113 1.15 17.00 -8.16
C SER A 113 2.54 17.59 -8.44
N ILE A 114 2.85 18.73 -7.80
CA ILE A 114 4.20 19.33 -7.81
C ILE A 114 5.10 18.81 -6.67
N ALA A 115 4.60 17.92 -5.81
CA ALA A 115 5.38 17.35 -4.71
C ALA A 115 6.53 16.48 -5.23
N VAL A 116 7.63 16.41 -4.48
CA VAL A 116 8.80 15.58 -4.85
C VAL A 116 8.41 14.10 -4.80
N TRP A 117 7.66 13.68 -3.80
CA TRP A 117 7.18 12.31 -3.64
C TRP A 117 5.66 12.24 -3.78
N LYS A 118 5.15 11.17 -4.42
CA LYS A 118 3.73 10.81 -4.43
C LYS A 118 3.60 9.45 -3.78
N ILE A 119 2.99 9.41 -2.61
CA ILE A 119 2.81 8.19 -1.83
C ILE A 119 1.35 7.78 -1.94
N VAL A 120 1.10 6.59 -2.49
CA VAL A 120 -0.25 6.05 -2.70
C VAL A 120 -0.49 4.93 -1.70
N PHE A 121 -1.41 5.13 -0.78
CA PHE A 121 -1.89 4.10 0.14
C PHE A 121 -3.03 3.32 -0.53
N THR A 122 -2.82 2.02 -0.72
CA THR A 122 -3.80 1.06 -1.23
C THR A 122 -4.11 0.06 -0.11
N SER A 123 -5.36 -0.34 0.08
CA SER A 123 -5.68 -1.25 1.19
C SER A 123 -5.19 -2.67 0.90
N VAL A 124 -5.06 -3.03 -0.39
CA VAL A 124 -4.60 -4.34 -0.88
C VAL A 124 -3.37 -4.22 -1.77
N VAL A 125 -2.58 -5.30 -1.85
CA VAL A 125 -1.30 -5.36 -2.58
C VAL A 125 -1.43 -5.20 -4.09
N THR A 126 -0.44 -4.54 -4.69
CA THR A 126 -0.31 -4.31 -6.14
C THR A 126 0.44 -5.43 -6.86
N ASN A 127 1.32 -6.14 -6.16
CA ASN A 127 2.04 -7.28 -6.69
C ASN A 127 1.09 -8.43 -7.10
N PRO A 128 0.99 -8.78 -8.39
CA PRO A 128 0.03 -9.78 -8.89
C PRO A 128 0.42 -11.22 -8.55
N THR A 129 1.62 -11.45 -8.01
CA THR A 129 2.06 -12.79 -7.58
C THR A 129 1.53 -13.16 -6.19
N THR A 130 0.93 -12.20 -5.48
CA THR A 130 0.34 -12.34 -4.14
C THR A 130 -1.14 -11.94 -4.15
N LYS A 131 -1.98 -12.57 -3.32
CA LYS A 131 -3.42 -12.25 -3.19
C LYS A 131 -4.12 -12.08 -4.56
N GLN A 132 -3.91 -13.05 -5.46
CA GLN A 132 -4.39 -13.00 -6.86
C GLN A 132 -5.89 -12.72 -7.01
N ASN A 133 -6.70 -13.05 -6.01
CA ASN A 133 -8.16 -12.91 -6.03
C ASN A 133 -8.67 -11.71 -5.20
N ASP A 134 -7.84 -11.09 -4.35
CA ASP A 134 -8.29 -10.01 -3.47
C ASP A 134 -7.41 -8.75 -3.48
N GLY A 135 -6.31 -8.78 -4.22
CA GLY A 135 -5.49 -7.61 -4.53
C GLY A 135 -5.67 -7.12 -5.97
N TRP A 136 -4.80 -6.21 -6.39
CA TRP A 136 -4.75 -5.73 -7.77
C TRP A 136 -4.38 -6.83 -8.78
N GLY A 137 -3.91 -8.00 -8.32
CA GLY A 137 -3.75 -9.20 -9.14
C GLY A 137 -5.04 -9.61 -9.88
N ALA A 138 -6.21 -9.28 -9.34
CA ALA A 138 -7.52 -9.52 -9.95
C ALA A 138 -8.05 -8.33 -10.78
N TYR A 139 -7.26 -7.28 -11.02
CA TYR A 139 -7.66 -6.05 -11.72
C TYR A 139 -6.51 -5.54 -12.61
N GLN A 140 -5.89 -6.45 -13.36
CA GLN A 140 -4.69 -6.18 -14.13
C GLN A 140 -4.95 -5.25 -15.32
N THR A 141 -6.15 -5.24 -15.89
CA THR A 141 -6.48 -4.28 -16.95
C THR A 141 -6.40 -2.84 -16.43
N GLU A 142 -7.05 -2.52 -15.31
CA GLU A 142 -6.98 -1.20 -14.70
C GLU A 142 -5.57 -0.88 -14.17
N TRP A 143 -4.92 -1.85 -13.51
CA TRP A 143 -3.56 -1.66 -12.99
C TRP A 143 -2.57 -1.28 -14.09
N ASN A 144 -2.60 -2.00 -15.22
CA ASN A 144 -1.72 -1.70 -16.36
C ASN A 144 -2.07 -0.36 -17.03
N ALA A 145 -3.34 0.04 -17.05
CA ALA A 145 -3.75 1.35 -17.52
C ALA A 145 -3.22 2.48 -16.61
N LEU A 146 -3.29 2.32 -15.29
CA LEU A 146 -2.74 3.27 -14.33
C LEU A 146 -1.21 3.37 -14.43
N ARG A 147 -0.51 2.23 -14.54
CA ARG A 147 0.94 2.20 -14.78
C ARG A 147 1.33 2.91 -16.06
N SER A 148 0.61 2.64 -17.15
CA SER A 148 0.82 3.29 -18.44
C SER A 148 0.60 4.80 -18.33
N PHE A 149 -0.46 5.24 -17.65
CA PHE A 149 -0.72 6.65 -17.41
C PHE A 149 0.44 7.34 -16.66
N ILE A 150 0.90 6.75 -15.56
CA ILE A 150 1.99 7.32 -14.73
C ILE A 150 3.29 7.41 -15.56
N THR A 151 3.62 6.36 -16.29
CA THR A 151 4.86 6.28 -17.10
C THR A 151 4.82 7.21 -18.31
N THR A 152 3.74 7.21 -19.08
CA THR A 152 3.57 8.07 -20.27
C THR A 152 3.58 9.56 -19.90
N ASN A 153 3.00 9.93 -18.76
CA ASN A 153 3.03 11.32 -18.28
C ASN A 153 4.31 11.68 -17.52
N ASN A 154 5.30 10.77 -17.48
CA ASN A 154 6.59 10.99 -16.84
C ASN A 154 6.47 11.39 -15.35
N ILE A 155 5.45 10.88 -14.66
CA ILE A 155 5.21 11.16 -13.24
C ILE A 155 6.23 10.39 -12.41
N LYS A 156 7.11 11.11 -11.71
CA LYS A 156 8.23 10.53 -10.96
C LYS A 156 7.91 10.31 -9.50
N ASN A 157 8.73 9.47 -8.86
CA ASN A 157 8.75 9.26 -7.41
C ASN A 157 7.39 8.83 -6.83
N VAL A 158 6.72 7.93 -7.54
CA VAL A 158 5.49 7.28 -7.10
C VAL A 158 5.86 6.00 -6.33
N VAL A 159 5.35 5.87 -5.12
CA VAL A 159 5.56 4.70 -4.24
C VAL A 159 4.21 4.27 -3.69
N PHE A 160 3.99 2.97 -3.59
CA PHE A 160 2.78 2.38 -3.02
C PHE A 160 3.04 1.83 -1.62
N ILE A 161 2.07 1.99 -0.74
CA ILE A 161 2.05 1.36 0.58
C ILE A 161 0.75 0.56 0.69
N ALA A 162 0.87 -0.73 0.98
CA ALA A 162 -0.23 -1.70 0.95
C ALA A 162 -0.44 -2.39 2.31
N GLY A 163 -1.66 -2.86 2.54
CA GLY A 163 -2.05 -3.70 3.69
C GLY A 163 -2.48 -5.11 3.26
N ASP A 164 -3.42 -5.69 4.01
CA ASP A 164 -4.13 -6.97 3.79
C ASP A 164 -3.28 -8.27 3.80
N LEU A 165 -2.05 -8.25 3.29
CA LEU A 165 -1.23 -9.46 3.15
C LEU A 165 -0.82 -10.09 4.48
N HIS A 166 -0.95 -9.35 5.59
CA HIS A 166 -0.52 -9.75 6.94
C HIS A 166 0.97 -10.13 7.02
N LEU A 167 1.78 -9.55 6.15
CA LEU A 167 3.21 -9.82 6.01
C LEU A 167 3.95 -8.52 5.67
N GLY A 168 5.13 -8.33 6.25
CA GLY A 168 6.03 -7.24 5.90
C GLY A 168 6.83 -7.58 4.64
N ALA A 169 6.75 -6.74 3.61
CA ALA A 169 7.50 -6.94 2.37
C ALA A 169 7.81 -5.61 1.68
N ILE A 170 8.87 -5.57 0.88
CA ILE A 170 9.26 -4.43 0.05
C ILE A 170 9.57 -4.90 -1.38
N ASP A 171 8.77 -4.51 -2.36
CA ASP A 171 9.02 -4.75 -3.79
C ASP A 171 9.72 -3.52 -4.40
N ASP A 172 10.72 -3.73 -5.25
CA ASP A 172 11.42 -2.64 -5.97
C ASP A 172 10.65 -2.10 -7.18
N GLY A 173 9.48 -2.67 -7.46
CA GLY A 173 8.61 -2.38 -8.59
C GLY A 173 8.75 -3.36 -9.74
N THR A 174 9.64 -4.36 -9.67
CA THR A 174 9.81 -5.35 -10.73
C THR A 174 8.54 -6.18 -10.93
N ARG A 175 7.82 -6.52 -9.86
CA ARG A 175 6.55 -7.28 -9.95
C ARG A 175 5.33 -6.40 -9.71
N ALA A 176 5.38 -5.59 -8.66
CA ALA A 176 4.32 -4.62 -8.35
C ALA A 176 4.10 -3.60 -9.49
N GLY A 177 5.16 -3.20 -10.20
CA GLY A 177 5.11 -2.17 -11.25
C GLY A 177 5.59 -0.80 -10.77
N PHE A 178 5.55 -0.55 -9.47
CA PHE A 178 6.17 0.57 -8.76
C PHE A 178 6.73 0.06 -7.43
N PRO A 179 7.71 0.76 -6.82
CA PRO A 179 8.16 0.42 -5.48
C PRO A 179 6.96 0.33 -4.51
N GLU A 180 6.85 -0.80 -3.83
CA GLU A 180 5.73 -1.10 -2.93
C GLU A 180 6.27 -1.56 -1.57
N MET A 181 5.66 -1.08 -0.49
CA MET A 181 5.85 -1.61 0.85
C MET A 181 4.53 -2.20 1.36
N CYS A 182 4.54 -3.46 1.80
CA CYS A 182 3.42 -4.06 2.50
C CYS A 182 3.63 -3.96 4.02
N VAL A 183 2.63 -3.44 4.72
CA VAL A 183 2.66 -3.27 6.17
C VAL A 183 2.42 -4.62 6.85
N ALA A 184 3.36 -4.99 7.73
CA ALA A 184 3.27 -6.23 8.51
C ALA A 184 2.04 -6.24 9.44
N ALA A 185 1.56 -7.45 9.77
CA ALA A 185 0.49 -7.60 10.74
C ALA A 185 0.91 -7.07 12.12
N ALA A 186 0.08 -6.18 12.68
CA ALA A 186 0.30 -5.65 14.02
C ALA A 186 0.26 -6.80 15.05
N ASN A 187 1.39 -7.02 15.75
CA ASN A 187 1.58 -8.12 16.70
C ASN A 187 1.60 -9.52 16.08
N SER A 188 2.09 -9.66 14.84
CA SER A 188 2.39 -10.98 14.28
C SER A 188 3.34 -11.74 15.21
N THR A 189 2.91 -12.91 15.67
CA THR A 189 3.81 -13.92 16.25
C THR A 189 4.18 -14.97 15.20
N LYS A 190 3.75 -14.78 13.94
CA LYS A 190 3.98 -15.71 12.84
C LYS A 190 5.38 -15.45 12.28
N THR A 191 6.37 -16.15 12.80
CA THR A 191 7.75 -16.13 12.30
C THR A 191 7.99 -17.07 11.11
N SER A 192 6.93 -17.66 10.53
CA SER A 192 7.06 -18.86 9.70
C SER A 192 6.05 -19.02 8.56
N SER A 193 5.32 -17.98 8.16
CA SER A 193 4.46 -18.06 6.97
C SER A 193 5.00 -17.17 5.87
N CYS A 194 6.00 -17.67 5.14
CA CYS A 194 6.42 -17.08 3.87
C CYS A 194 5.24 -17.11 2.89
N ALA A 195 4.83 -15.95 2.35
CA ALA A 195 3.94 -15.93 1.21
C ALA A 195 4.74 -16.26 -0.06
N THR A 196 4.83 -17.56 -0.38
CA THR A 196 4.84 -18.10 -1.75
C THR A 196 5.73 -17.41 -2.80
N GLY A 197 6.96 -16.99 -2.45
CA GLY A 197 7.89 -16.38 -3.40
C GLY A 197 9.35 -16.73 -3.12
N ALA A 198 10.13 -16.99 -4.17
CA ALA A 198 11.58 -17.15 -4.07
C ALA A 198 12.24 -15.82 -3.64
N THR A 199 13.27 -15.93 -2.80
CA THR A 199 14.10 -14.83 -2.31
C THR A 199 14.65 -13.98 -3.46
N GLY A 200 14.62 -12.64 -3.30
CA GLY A 200 15.21 -11.68 -4.25
C GLY A 200 14.22 -10.82 -5.04
N THR A 201 12.92 -10.85 -4.72
CA THR A 201 11.89 -9.97 -5.33
C THR A 201 11.03 -9.23 -4.30
N GLY A 202 11.40 -9.37 -3.02
CA GLY A 202 10.80 -8.69 -1.87
C GLY A 202 11.86 -8.58 -0.76
N GLY A 203 12.16 -7.38 -0.26
CA GLY A 203 12.89 -7.19 0.99
C GLY A 203 11.93 -7.43 2.15
N GLU A 204 11.97 -8.62 2.73
CA GLU A 204 11.17 -9.04 3.88
C GLU A 204 11.97 -8.76 5.16
N ASP A 205 11.47 -7.88 6.04
CA ASP A 205 11.99 -7.76 7.42
C ASP A 205 10.80 -7.55 8.37
N ASP A 206 10.59 -8.52 9.26
CA ASP A 206 9.66 -8.43 10.39
C ASP A 206 10.44 -7.85 11.59
N PHE A 207 10.07 -6.69 12.11
CA PHE A 207 10.77 -6.03 13.23
C PHE A 207 10.41 -6.67 14.60
N GLY A 208 10.44 -8.00 14.67
CA GLY A 208 10.18 -8.81 15.86
C GLY A 208 11.46 -9.45 16.41
N GLN A 209 11.66 -9.38 17.73
CA GLN A 209 12.85 -9.78 18.50
C GLN A 209 13.50 -11.12 18.10
N PRO A 210 14.85 -11.25 18.17
CA PRO A 210 15.53 -12.52 17.91
C PRO A 210 15.29 -13.50 19.06
N LYS A 211 14.70 -14.67 18.77
CA LYS A 211 14.78 -15.82 19.66
C LYS A 211 15.59 -16.93 19.00
N TYR A 212 16.70 -17.27 19.64
CA TYR A 212 17.45 -18.51 19.44
C TYR A 212 16.55 -19.70 19.79
N ASP A 213 16.40 -20.66 18.88
CA ASP A 213 15.93 -22.02 19.16
C ASP A 213 17.03 -23.03 18.78
N PRO A 214 17.61 -23.78 19.73
CA PRO A 214 18.70 -24.71 19.47
C PRO A 214 18.26 -26.08 18.93
N PHE A 215 16.97 -26.35 18.66
CA PHE A 215 16.53 -27.70 18.27
C PHE A 215 15.42 -27.75 17.22
N LEU A 216 15.65 -27.29 15.99
CA LEU A 216 14.89 -27.76 14.82
C LEU A 216 15.63 -27.48 13.50
N ASN A 217 16.02 -28.54 12.78
CA ASN A 217 16.58 -28.49 11.44
C ASN A 217 15.44 -28.37 10.40
N TRP A 218 15.00 -27.14 10.14
CA TRP A 218 14.44 -26.72 8.85
C TRP A 218 15.30 -25.57 8.33
N PRO A 219 15.41 -25.34 7.00
CA PRO A 219 16.27 -24.29 6.47
C PRO A 219 15.79 -22.95 7.02
N THR A 220 16.55 -22.42 7.97
CA THR A 220 16.40 -21.06 8.47
C THR A 220 16.59 -20.13 7.28
N CYS A 221 15.71 -19.13 7.14
CA CYS A 221 15.98 -18.00 6.26
C CYS A 221 17.20 -17.26 6.82
N THR A 222 18.40 -17.67 6.42
CA THR A 222 19.60 -16.91 6.67
C THR A 222 19.55 -15.69 5.76
N ALA A 223 19.34 -14.51 6.35
CA ALA A 223 19.64 -13.26 5.68
C ALA A 223 21.06 -13.35 5.11
N ALA A 224 21.19 -13.21 3.79
CA ALA A 224 22.49 -13.00 3.21
C ALA A 224 23.05 -11.70 3.80
N PRO A 225 24.28 -11.69 4.37
CA PRO A 225 24.85 -10.47 4.88
C PRO A 225 24.95 -9.46 3.75
N TRP A 226 24.47 -8.24 4.01
CA TRP A 226 24.67 -7.09 3.14
C TRP A 226 26.16 -6.99 2.77
N PRO A 227 26.53 -6.78 1.49
CA PRO A 227 27.91 -6.45 1.17
C PRO A 227 28.27 -5.18 1.93
N ALA A 228 29.25 -5.26 2.82
CA ALA A 228 29.81 -4.10 3.48
C ALA A 228 30.21 -3.08 2.40
N MET A 229 29.59 -1.90 2.38
CA MET A 229 30.11 -0.77 1.62
C MET A 229 31.54 -0.53 2.09
N SER A 230 32.51 -0.77 1.21
CA SER A 230 33.89 -0.44 1.49
C SER A 230 33.98 1.08 1.63
N SER A 231 34.32 1.54 2.84
CA SER A 231 34.68 2.92 3.09
C SER A 231 36.05 3.20 2.46
N SER A 232 36.07 3.52 1.16
CA SER A 232 37.28 4.00 0.48
C SER A 232 37.02 5.31 -0.27
N ARG A 233 36.61 6.35 0.48
CA ARG A 233 36.96 7.73 0.13
C ARG A 233 37.51 8.42 1.36
N ARG A 234 38.82 8.25 1.59
CA ARG A 234 39.58 9.24 2.35
C ARG A 234 39.62 10.51 1.51
N HIS A 235 39.21 11.63 2.11
CA HIS A 235 39.56 12.95 1.63
C HIS A 235 41.08 13.05 1.51
N GLN A 236 41.59 13.27 0.29
CA GLN A 236 42.92 13.82 0.09
C GLN A 236 42.86 15.30 0.45
N VAL A 237 43.49 15.67 1.56
CA VAL A 237 43.90 17.06 1.84
C VAL A 237 45.19 17.28 1.05
N SER A 238 45.18 18.22 0.09
CA SER A 238 46.39 18.61 -0.62
C SER A 238 47.18 19.61 0.21
N SER A 239 48.41 19.24 0.57
CA SER A 239 49.42 20.16 1.06
C SER A 239 50.21 20.73 -0.12
N ARG A 240 50.15 22.05 -0.35
CA ARG A 240 51.07 22.78 -1.24
C ARG A 240 52.45 22.88 -0.58
N PRO A 241 53.56 22.72 -1.31
CA PRO A 241 54.85 23.23 -0.89
C PRO A 241 55.01 24.70 -1.31
N SER A 242 55.78 25.41 -0.48
CA SER A 242 56.35 26.75 -0.65
C SER A 242 57.20 26.91 -1.90
#